data_AF-A0A2V8C1Q4-F1
#
_entry.id   AF-A0A2V8C1Q4-F1
#
_cell.length_a   1.000
_cell.length_b   1.000
_cell.length_c   1.000
_cell.angle_alpha   90.00
_cell.angle_beta   90.00
_cell.angle_gamma   90.00
#
_symmetry.space_group_name_H-M   'P 1'
#
loop_
_entity.id
_entity.type
_entity.pdbx_description
1 polymer ?
#
loop_
_entity_poly.entity_id
_entity_poly.type
_entity_poly.pdbx_seq_one_letter_code
_entity_poly.pdbx_strand_id
1 'polypeptide(L)'
;DSATPPVLGDITVGGKKIKAVIAANKTGFLYAFDRVTGAPVWPIEEKPVPQSDVPGEQTSPTQPFPTKPPAVDRQGVTENDLIDFTPELRKRALELASQYAMGPLFTPPAMKSTSPNGKKGTLAFPNAWGSANWNTGAFDPETGIYYAASWGQLGTYGLTKTTDPHATMAYWI
;
A
#
# COMPACT_ATOMS: atom_id res chain seq x y z
N ASP A 1 -4.74 -4.87 7.13
CA ASP A 1 -3.75 -5.67 7.88
C ASP A 1 -2.75 -4.73 8.52
N SER A 2 -2.54 -4.83 9.83
CA SER A 2 -1.59 -4.00 10.59
C SER A 2 -0.88 -4.91 11.58
N ALA A 3 0.33 -5.35 11.22
CA ALA A 3 1.12 -6.30 12.00
C ALA A 3 2.13 -5.61 12.95
N THR A 4 2.23 -4.28 12.91
CA THR A 4 3.15 -3.52 13.76
C THR A 4 2.62 -3.40 15.19
N PRO A 5 3.44 -3.67 16.22
CA PRO A 5 3.21 -3.19 17.58
C PRO A 5 2.94 -1.68 17.60
N PRO A 6 1.84 -1.21 18.20
CA PRO A 6 1.61 0.22 18.36
C PRO A 6 2.64 0.87 19.30
N VAL A 7 3.09 2.07 18.97
CA VAL A 7 4.02 2.86 19.78
C VAL A 7 3.25 3.94 20.53
N LEU A 8 3.49 4.06 21.83
CA LEU A 8 2.91 5.11 22.66
C LEU A 8 3.91 6.26 22.79
N GLY A 9 3.44 7.49 22.55
CA GLY A 9 4.25 8.69 22.65
C GLY A 9 3.39 9.90 22.94
N ASP A 10 3.97 10.92 23.55
CA ASP A 10 3.30 12.21 23.72
C ASP A 10 3.83 13.16 22.64
N ILE A 11 2.95 13.67 21.78
CA ILE A 11 3.30 14.56 20.65
C ILE A 11 2.63 15.92 20.82
N THR A 12 3.16 16.95 20.13
CA THR A 12 2.54 18.28 20.10
C THR A 12 2.04 18.60 18.70
N VAL A 13 0.74 18.87 18.56
CA VAL A 13 0.11 19.21 17.28
C VAL A 13 -0.66 20.51 17.46
N GLY A 14 -0.30 21.56 16.70
CA GLY A 14 -0.93 22.88 16.82
C GLY A 14 -0.85 23.47 18.22
N GLY A 15 0.24 23.22 18.96
CA GLY A 15 0.43 23.66 20.35
C GLY A 15 -0.27 22.80 21.41
N LYS A 16 -1.09 21.82 21.02
CA LYS A 16 -1.76 20.89 21.95
C LYS A 16 -0.91 19.63 22.14
N LYS A 17 -0.64 19.27 23.40
CA LYS A 17 -0.07 17.96 23.75
C LYS A 17 -1.12 16.87 23.61
N ILE A 18 -0.78 15.79 22.91
CA ILE A 18 -1.66 14.64 22.65
C ILE A 18 -0.94 13.38 23.11
N LYS A 19 -1.65 12.56 23.88
CA LYS A 19 -1.21 11.22 24.27
C LYS A 19 -1.46 10.27 23.11
N ALA A 20 -0.52 10.15 22.18
CA ALA A 20 -0.70 9.39 20.96
C ALA A 20 -0.46 7.88 21.14
N VAL A 21 -1.18 7.10 20.35
CA VAL A 21 -0.82 5.75 19.90
C VAL A 21 -0.58 5.83 18.39
N ILE A 22 0.56 5.30 17.95
CA ILE A 22 1.06 5.41 16.58
C ILE A 22 1.27 4.00 16.03
N ALA A 23 0.72 3.71 14.85
CA ALA A 23 0.83 2.42 14.20
C ALA A 23 1.16 2.60 12.71
N ALA A 24 2.28 2.03 12.28
CA ALA A 24 2.66 2.01 10.86
C ALA A 24 1.90 0.88 10.15
N ASN A 25 1.47 1.10 8.91
CA ASN A 25 0.68 0.14 8.18
C ASN A 25 1.45 -0.44 6.99
N LYS A 26 1.07 -1.65 6.56
CA LYS A 26 1.62 -2.30 5.35
C LYS A 26 1.50 -1.44 4.09
N THR A 27 0.52 -0.54 4.04
CA THR A 27 0.34 0.41 2.95
C THR A 27 1.34 1.56 2.94
N GLY A 28 2.21 1.69 3.95
CA GLY A 28 3.16 2.80 4.08
C GLY A 28 2.58 4.04 4.79
N PHE A 29 1.33 4.00 5.24
CA PHE A 29 0.78 5.04 6.09
C PHE A 29 1.21 4.89 7.56
N LEU A 30 1.26 6.01 8.27
CA LEU A 30 1.34 6.05 9.71
C LEU A 30 0.00 6.54 10.27
N TYR A 31 -0.70 5.67 10.98
CA TYR A 31 -1.93 6.03 11.67
C TYR A 31 -1.61 6.50 13.09
N ALA A 32 -2.21 7.62 13.50
CA ALA A 32 -2.02 8.18 14.83
C ALA A 32 -3.37 8.54 15.44
N PHE A 33 -3.60 8.09 16.67
CA PHE A 33 -4.81 8.35 17.44
C PHE A 33 -4.46 8.87 18.82
N ASP A 34 -5.32 9.68 19.43
CA ASP A 34 -5.28 9.94 20.86
C ASP A 34 -5.65 8.64 21.59
N ARG A 35 -4.72 8.09 22.38
CA ARG A 35 -4.87 6.77 23.00
C ARG A 35 -5.91 6.73 24.12
N VAL A 36 -6.39 7.89 24.59
CA VAL A 36 -7.43 7.98 25.63
C VAL A 36 -8.81 7.98 24.99
N THR A 37 -8.96 8.69 23.87
CA THR A 37 -10.26 8.91 23.22
C THR A 37 -10.51 8.04 21.99
N GLY A 38 -9.46 7.50 21.37
CA GLY A 38 -9.51 6.82 20.07
C GLY A 38 -9.69 7.78 18.88
N ALA A 39 -9.77 9.09 19.11
CA ALA A 39 -9.93 10.07 18.04
C ALA A 39 -8.65 10.16 17.19
N PRO A 40 -8.75 10.28 15.86
CA PRO A 40 -7.57 10.43 15.02
C PRO A 40 -6.88 11.76 15.30
N VAL A 41 -5.54 11.75 15.32
CA VAL A 41 -4.74 12.97 15.56
C VAL A 41 -4.88 13.95 14.38
N TRP A 42 -4.91 13.41 13.17
CA TRP A 42 -5.14 14.14 11.93
C TRP A 42 -6.27 13.49 11.14
N PRO A 43 -6.96 14.22 10.25
CA PRO A 43 -8.02 13.64 9.42
C PRO A 43 -7.56 12.40 8.67
N ILE A 44 -8.42 11.39 8.65
CA ILE A 44 -8.30 10.19 7.82
C ILE A 44 -9.46 10.27 6.83
N GLU A 45 -9.15 10.48 5.56
CA GLU A 45 -10.14 10.74 4.52
C GLU A 45 -10.44 9.44 3.77
N GLU A 46 -11.73 9.11 3.63
CA GLU A 46 -12.15 8.07 2.68
C GLU A 46 -12.01 8.61 1.25
N LYS A 47 -11.15 7.99 0.44
CA LYS A 47 -10.92 8.40 -0.95
C LYS A 47 -11.33 7.28 -1.89
N PRO A 48 -11.95 7.61 -3.05
CA PRO A 48 -12.18 6.64 -4.11
C PRO A 48 -10.87 5.99 -4.54
N VAL A 49 -10.90 4.67 -4.76
CA VAL A 49 -9.76 3.89 -5.25
C VAL A 49 -10.16 3.09 -6.49
N PRO A 50 -9.20 2.63 -7.32
CA PRO A 50 -9.52 1.78 -8.47
C PRO A 50 -10.33 0.55 -8.04
N GLN A 51 -11.34 0.20 -8.84
CA GLN A 51 -12.23 -0.94 -8.59
C GLN A 51 -11.84 -2.13 -9.46
N SER A 52 -12.14 -3.34 -8.98
CA SER A 52 -11.83 -4.55 -9.73
C SER A 52 -12.72 -4.70 -10.96
N ASP A 53 -12.13 -5.19 -12.06
CA ASP A 53 -12.82 -5.65 -13.25
C ASP A 53 -12.92 -7.19 -13.31
N VAL A 54 -12.41 -7.89 -12.29
CA VAL A 54 -12.43 -9.35 -12.22
C VAL A 54 -13.83 -9.84 -11.83
N PRO A 55 -14.49 -10.69 -12.64
CA PRO A 55 -15.85 -11.14 -12.36
C PRO A 55 -15.97 -11.82 -10.99
N GLY A 56 -16.90 -11.32 -10.17
CA GLY A 56 -17.19 -11.84 -8.83
C GLY A 56 -16.31 -11.29 -7.72
N GLU A 57 -15.23 -10.56 -8.03
CA GLU A 57 -14.45 -9.86 -7.01
C GLU A 57 -15.24 -8.67 -6.47
N GLN A 58 -15.26 -8.50 -5.15
CA GLN A 58 -15.89 -7.38 -4.47
C GLN A 58 -14.81 -6.50 -3.85
N THR A 59 -14.67 -5.28 -4.35
CA THR A 59 -13.77 -4.26 -3.80
C THR A 59 -14.57 -3.17 -3.08
N SER A 60 -13.96 -2.55 -2.07
CA SER A 60 -14.52 -1.36 -1.44
C SER A 60 -14.40 -0.15 -2.39
N PRO A 61 -15.43 0.71 -2.51
CA PRO A 61 -15.37 1.90 -3.37
C PRO A 61 -14.33 2.93 -2.87
N THR A 62 -14.09 2.96 -1.57
CA THR A 62 -13.16 3.89 -0.92
C THR A 62 -12.19 3.18 0.02
N GLN A 63 -11.10 3.85 0.35
CA GLN A 63 -10.14 3.45 1.37
C GLN A 63 -9.77 4.64 2.27
N PRO A 64 -9.31 4.39 3.51
CA PRO A 64 -8.88 5.45 4.42
C PRO A 64 -7.46 5.94 4.12
N PHE A 65 -7.30 7.24 3.93
CA PHE A 65 -6.02 7.92 3.72
C PHE A 65 -5.73 8.90 4.87
N PRO A 66 -4.81 8.58 5.79
CA PRO A 66 -4.30 9.54 6.76
C PRO A 66 -3.69 10.75 6.03
N THR A 67 -4.05 11.95 6.48
CA THR A 67 -3.52 13.19 5.89
C THR A 67 -2.12 13.54 6.37
N LYS A 68 -1.72 13.06 7.56
CA LYS A 68 -0.40 13.26 8.15
C LYS A 68 0.03 12.09 9.05
N PRO A 69 1.35 11.90 9.21
CA PRO A 69 2.40 12.42 8.33
C PRO A 69 2.26 11.86 6.89
N PRO A 70 3.02 12.37 5.90
CA PRO A 70 3.09 11.73 4.59
C PRO A 70 3.45 10.24 4.70
N ALA A 71 3.08 9.47 3.69
CA ALA A 71 3.46 8.06 3.63
C ALA A 71 4.98 7.90 3.74
N VAL A 72 5.42 6.89 4.49
CA VAL A 72 6.85 6.62 4.74
C VAL A 72 7.51 5.86 3.58
N ASP A 73 6.74 5.54 2.55
CA ASP A 73 7.19 4.81 1.37
C ASP A 73 6.31 5.12 0.15
N ARG A 74 6.74 4.64 -1.02
CA ARG A 74 5.99 4.75 -2.28
C ARG A 74 4.68 3.98 -2.20
N GLN A 75 3.69 4.48 -2.94
CA GLN A 75 2.30 4.02 -2.88
C GLN A 75 1.72 3.92 -4.28
N GLY A 76 1.79 2.72 -4.85
CA GLY A 76 1.44 2.43 -6.24
C GLY A 76 2.66 2.33 -7.15
N VAL A 77 2.36 2.00 -8.41
CA VAL A 77 3.35 1.88 -9.49
C VAL A 77 2.78 2.57 -10.71
N THR A 78 3.53 3.50 -11.27
CA THR A 78 3.19 4.31 -12.42
C THR A 78 4.31 4.25 -13.45
N GLU A 79 4.07 4.77 -14.65
CA GLU A 79 5.13 4.88 -15.65
C GLU A 79 6.31 5.74 -15.17
N ASN A 80 6.11 6.68 -14.25
CA ASN A 80 7.20 7.50 -13.70
C ASN A 80 8.15 6.69 -12.80
N ASP A 81 7.74 5.50 -12.37
CA ASP A 81 8.58 4.61 -11.56
C ASP A 81 9.45 3.68 -12.42
N LEU A 82 9.24 3.68 -13.74
CA LEU A 82 9.99 2.85 -14.68
C LEU A 82 11.33 3.50 -15.04
N ILE A 83 12.36 2.66 -15.16
CA ILE A 83 13.72 3.07 -15.56
C ILE A 83 13.68 3.87 -16.86
N ASP A 84 14.42 4.98 -16.87
CA ASP A 84 14.49 5.94 -17.98
C ASP A 84 15.92 6.42 -18.29
N PHE A 85 16.95 5.70 -17.82
CA PHE A 85 18.36 6.10 -18.00
C PHE A 85 18.78 6.31 -19.46
N THR A 86 18.16 5.59 -20.41
CA THR A 86 18.28 5.85 -21.85
C THR A 86 16.92 5.66 -22.54
N PRO A 87 16.71 6.22 -23.74
CA PRO A 87 15.47 6.00 -24.51
C PRO A 87 15.18 4.52 -24.78
N GLU A 88 16.20 3.70 -25.03
CA GLU A 88 16.08 2.27 -25.30
C GLU A 88 15.62 1.52 -24.04
N LEU A 89 16.21 1.84 -22.89
CA LEU A 89 15.81 1.26 -21.61
C LEU A 89 14.40 1.70 -21.23
N ARG A 90 14.04 2.95 -21.47
CA ARG A 90 12.69 3.47 -21.24
C ARG A 90 11.66 2.71 -22.07
N LYS A 91 11.93 2.56 -23.38
CA LYS A 91 11.07 1.79 -24.28
C LYS A 91 10.91 0.35 -23.80
N ARG A 92 12.02 -0.30 -23.42
CA ARG A 92 11.98 -1.68 -22.91
C ARG A 92 11.21 -1.79 -21.59
N ALA A 93 11.36 -0.84 -20.69
CA ALA A 93 10.63 -0.82 -19.43
C ALA A 93 9.12 -0.67 -19.66
N LEU A 94 8.71 0.23 -20.57
CA LEU A 94 7.30 0.38 -20.97
C LEU A 94 6.73 -0.91 -21.60
N GLU A 95 7.49 -1.55 -22.50
CA GLU A 95 7.09 -2.83 -23.10
C GLU A 95 6.85 -3.92 -22.03
N LEU A 96 7.74 -4.03 -21.04
CA LEU A 96 7.60 -4.99 -19.95
C LEU A 96 6.44 -4.64 -19.02
N ALA A 97 6.33 -3.37 -18.62
CA ALA A 97 5.27 -2.89 -17.74
C ALA A 97 3.87 -3.02 -18.37
N SER A 98 3.76 -2.90 -19.69
CA SER A 98 2.50 -3.06 -20.43
C SER A 98 1.84 -4.43 -20.22
N GLN A 99 2.62 -5.46 -19.84
CA GLN A 99 2.12 -6.80 -19.53
C GLN A 99 1.46 -6.89 -18.15
N TYR A 100 1.50 -5.82 -17.35
CA TYR A 100 0.91 -5.76 -16.03
C TYR A 100 -0.12 -4.62 -15.95
N ALA A 101 -1.05 -4.73 -15.01
CA ALA A 101 -1.80 -3.57 -14.54
C ALA A 101 -0.90 -2.75 -13.62
N MET A 102 -1.05 -1.43 -13.68
CA MET A 102 -0.32 -0.45 -12.89
C MET A 102 -1.31 0.63 -12.45
N GLY A 103 -1.03 1.28 -11.33
CA GLY A 103 -1.89 2.31 -10.79
C GLY A 103 -1.49 2.72 -9.37
N PRO A 104 -2.30 3.58 -8.73
CA PRO A 104 -2.03 4.04 -7.38
C PRO A 104 -2.13 2.89 -6.35
N LEU A 105 -1.82 3.20 -5.09
CA LEU A 105 -2.13 2.32 -3.97
C LEU A 105 -3.60 1.85 -4.04
N PHE A 106 -3.83 0.60 -3.67
CA PHE A 106 -5.12 -0.09 -3.76
C PHE A 106 -5.61 -0.38 -5.20
N THR A 107 -4.74 -0.31 -6.21
CA THR A 107 -5.05 -0.91 -7.51
C THR A 107 -5.27 -2.42 -7.33
N PRO A 108 -6.44 -2.96 -7.70
CA PRO A 108 -6.80 -4.34 -7.41
C PRO A 108 -5.96 -5.33 -8.23
N PRO A 109 -5.86 -6.59 -7.80
CA PRO A 109 -5.19 -7.64 -8.56
C PRO A 109 -5.89 -7.92 -9.89
N ALA A 110 -5.16 -7.86 -11.01
CA ALA A 110 -5.69 -8.23 -12.31
C ALA A 110 -5.81 -9.77 -12.45
N MET A 111 -6.78 -10.22 -13.25
CA MET A 111 -6.86 -11.62 -13.67
C MET A 111 -5.62 -11.96 -14.51
N LYS A 112 -4.87 -12.98 -14.08
CA LYS A 112 -3.73 -13.51 -14.84
C LYS A 112 -4.22 -14.13 -16.14
N SER A 113 -3.55 -13.80 -17.23
CA SER A 113 -3.83 -14.35 -18.55
C SER A 113 -2.54 -14.59 -19.31
N THR A 114 -2.50 -15.70 -20.04
CA THR A 114 -1.40 -16.08 -20.95
C THR A 114 -1.65 -15.62 -22.39
N SER A 115 -2.81 -15.03 -22.68
CA SER A 115 -3.12 -14.47 -23.99
C SER A 115 -2.18 -13.32 -24.34
N PRO A 116 -1.88 -13.06 -25.63
CA PRO A 116 -0.95 -12.00 -26.04
C PRO A 116 -1.28 -10.60 -25.49
N ASN A 117 -2.56 -10.29 -25.29
CA ASN A 117 -3.04 -9.02 -24.73
C ASN A 117 -3.48 -9.11 -23.27
N GLY A 118 -3.24 -10.26 -22.62
CA GLY A 118 -3.59 -10.51 -21.23
C GLY A 118 -2.63 -9.84 -20.26
N LYS A 119 -3.12 -9.53 -19.05
CA LYS A 119 -2.26 -9.07 -17.95
C LYS A 119 -1.68 -10.25 -17.18
N LYS A 120 -0.43 -10.13 -16.75
CA LYS A 120 0.26 -11.10 -15.89
C LYS A 120 -0.02 -10.89 -14.39
N GLY A 121 -0.82 -9.88 -14.08
CA GLY A 121 -1.16 -9.42 -12.73
C GLY A 121 -1.06 -7.90 -12.64
N THR A 122 -1.17 -7.38 -11.43
CA THR A 122 -0.99 -5.99 -11.05
C THR A 122 0.36 -5.82 -10.37
N LEU A 123 1.18 -4.88 -10.84
CA LEU A 123 2.36 -4.43 -10.11
C LEU A 123 1.90 -3.63 -8.90
N ALA A 124 2.37 -4.03 -7.72
CA ALA A 124 1.97 -3.43 -6.47
C ALA A 124 3.18 -2.98 -5.67
N PHE A 125 3.05 -1.80 -5.09
CA PHE A 125 4.00 -1.23 -4.17
C PHE A 125 3.23 -0.47 -3.08
N PRO A 126 3.40 -0.80 -1.79
CA PRO A 126 4.14 -1.95 -1.29
C PRO A 126 3.50 -3.30 -1.70
N ASN A 127 4.30 -4.36 -1.77
CA ASN A 127 3.81 -5.72 -2.04
C ASN A 127 3.20 -6.39 -0.78
N ALA A 128 2.94 -7.71 -0.82
CA ALA A 128 2.27 -8.45 0.26
C ALA A 128 2.99 -8.35 1.61
N TRP A 129 4.30 -8.14 1.58
CA TRP A 129 5.09 -7.89 2.77
C TRP A 129 4.69 -6.59 3.46
N GLY A 130 4.35 -5.57 2.68
CA GLY A 130 4.05 -4.23 3.13
C GLY A 130 5.30 -3.39 3.40
N SER A 131 5.13 -2.07 3.40
CA SER A 131 6.20 -1.12 3.75
C SER A 131 6.57 -1.24 5.24
N ALA A 132 5.58 -1.28 6.12
CA ALA A 132 5.76 -1.56 7.54
C ALA A 132 5.13 -2.91 7.91
N ASN A 133 5.84 -3.72 8.68
CA ASN A 133 5.42 -5.07 9.09
C ASN A 133 5.81 -5.31 10.56
N TRP A 134 6.16 -6.52 10.99
CA TRP A 134 6.59 -6.77 12.38
C TRP A 134 7.88 -6.02 12.78
N ASN A 135 8.71 -5.64 11.81
CA ASN A 135 9.85 -4.75 12.02
C ASN A 135 9.33 -3.32 12.24
N THR A 136 9.29 -2.88 13.50
CA THR A 136 8.73 -1.59 13.90
C THR A 136 9.69 -0.43 13.63
N GLY A 137 9.16 0.79 13.70
CA GLY A 137 9.94 1.99 13.92
C GLY A 137 10.26 2.24 15.40
N ALA A 138 10.94 3.36 15.66
CA ALA A 138 11.26 3.86 17.00
C ALA A 138 10.70 5.29 17.18
N PHE A 139 10.35 5.66 18.42
CA PHE A 139 9.88 7.00 18.74
C PHE A 139 10.83 7.67 19.74
N ASP A 140 11.25 8.89 19.43
CA ASP A 140 12.03 9.72 20.33
C ASP A 140 11.10 10.68 21.07
N PRO A 141 10.93 10.53 22.40
CA PRO A 141 10.03 11.36 23.19
C PRO A 141 10.55 12.78 23.44
N GLU A 142 11.84 13.06 23.25
CA GLU A 142 12.40 14.40 23.45
C GLU A 142 12.11 15.27 22.23
N THR A 143 12.29 14.72 21.03
CA THR A 143 12.06 15.43 19.76
C THR A 143 10.64 15.24 19.21
N GLY A 144 9.92 14.21 19.65
CA GLY A 144 8.61 13.83 19.12
C GLY A 144 8.67 13.20 17.73
N ILE A 145 9.84 12.70 17.31
CA ILE A 145 10.06 12.12 15.98
C ILE A 145 9.82 10.61 16.01
N TYR A 146 9.09 10.11 15.01
CA TYR A 146 8.97 8.68 14.73
C TYR A 146 9.90 8.29 13.58
N TYR A 147 10.86 7.40 13.85
CA TYR A 147 11.75 6.81 12.87
C TYR A 147 11.13 5.53 12.33
N ALA A 148 10.51 5.60 11.15
CA ALA A 148 9.88 4.46 10.52
C ALA A 148 10.91 3.55 9.84
N ALA A 149 10.85 2.25 10.14
CA ALA A 149 11.49 1.24 9.31
C ALA A 149 10.56 0.92 8.13
N SER A 150 10.99 1.26 6.92
CA SER A 150 10.25 0.94 5.70
C SER A 150 10.99 -0.09 4.86
N TRP A 151 10.24 -1.04 4.31
CA TRP A 151 10.74 -1.98 3.32
C TRP A 151 10.00 -1.82 1.98
N GLY A 152 10.60 -1.00 1.12
CA GLY A 152 10.08 -0.77 -0.22
C GLY A 152 10.36 -1.94 -1.16
N GLN A 153 9.36 -2.79 -1.37
CA GLN A 153 9.43 -3.91 -2.31
C GLN A 153 8.30 -3.87 -3.34
N LEU A 154 8.70 -3.99 -4.61
CA LEU A 154 7.80 -4.27 -5.70
C LEU A 154 7.35 -5.74 -5.63
N GLY A 155 6.10 -5.99 -6.00
CA GLY A 155 5.60 -7.35 -6.18
C GLY A 155 4.46 -7.39 -7.17
N THR A 156 3.96 -8.60 -7.42
CA THR A 156 2.84 -8.82 -8.34
C THR A 156 1.69 -9.49 -7.60
N TYR A 157 0.52 -8.88 -7.65
CA TYR A 157 -0.72 -9.55 -7.29
C TYR A 157 -1.42 -10.03 -8.53
N GLY A 158 -2.00 -11.23 -8.51
CA GLY A 158 -2.84 -11.63 -9.61
C GLY A 158 -3.73 -12.78 -9.21
N LEU A 159 -4.96 -12.72 -9.69
CA LEU A 159 -5.95 -13.76 -9.49
C LEU A 159 -5.82 -14.80 -10.60
N THR A 160 -6.25 -16.02 -10.33
CA THR A 160 -6.51 -17.03 -11.37
C THR A 160 -7.86 -17.68 -11.12
N LYS A 161 -8.42 -18.33 -12.13
CA LYS A 161 -9.65 -19.11 -11.98
C LYS A 161 -9.42 -20.27 -11.02
N THR A 162 -10.41 -20.63 -10.21
CA THR A 162 -10.32 -21.81 -9.33
C THR A 162 -10.09 -23.11 -10.09
N THR A 163 -10.51 -23.16 -11.36
CA THR A 163 -10.30 -24.29 -12.27
C THR A 163 -8.89 -24.35 -12.86
N ASP A 164 -8.04 -23.36 -12.60
CA ASP A 164 -6.63 -23.38 -13.02
C ASP A 164 -5.86 -24.43 -12.20
N PRO A 165 -5.09 -25.34 -12.84
CA PRO A 165 -4.32 -26.36 -12.13
C PRO A 165 -3.24 -25.80 -11.20
N HIS A 166 -2.89 -24.52 -11.32
CA HIS A 166 -1.96 -23.80 -10.45
C HIS A 166 -2.65 -22.91 -9.41
N ALA A 167 -3.99 -22.96 -9.30
CA ALA A 167 -4.71 -22.22 -8.27
C ALA A 167 -4.36 -22.76 -6.86
N THR A 168 -3.84 -21.88 -6.00
CA THR A 168 -3.47 -22.25 -4.61
C THR A 168 -4.62 -22.08 -3.62
N MET A 169 -5.72 -21.43 -4.02
CA MET A 169 -6.92 -21.22 -3.22
C MET A 169 -8.16 -21.18 -4.13
N ALA A 170 -9.27 -21.76 -3.67
CA ALA A 170 -10.56 -21.60 -4.33
C ALA A 170 -11.21 -20.27 -3.90
N TYR A 171 -11.64 -19.42 -4.83
CA TYR A 171 -12.63 -18.38 -4.54
C TYR A 171 -14.03 -19.00 -4.65
N TRP A 172 -14.86 -18.77 -3.64
CA TRP A 172 -16.23 -19.29 -3.60
C TRP A 172 -17.12 -18.41 -4.50
N ILE A 173 -18.04 -19.04 -5.24
CA ILE A 173 -19.15 -18.37 -5.95
C ILE A 173 -20.40 -18.53 -5.06
#